data_AF-A0A7V8YET2-F1
#
_entry.id   AF-A0A7V8YET2-F1
#
_cell.length_a   1.000
_cell.length_b   1.000
_cell.length_c   1.000
_cell.angle_alpha   90.00
_cell.angle_beta   90.00
_cell.angle_gamma   90.00
#
_symmetry.space_group_name_H-M   'P 1'
#
loop_
_entity.id
_entity.type
_entity.pdbx_description
1 polymer ?
#
loop_
_entity_poly.entity_id
_entity_poly.type
_entity_poly.pdbx_seq_one_letter_code
_entity_poly.pdbx_strand_id
1 'polypeptide(L)' 'MEPSVLVNKFYAAFAQRDGESMAACYHPDVHFSDPVFPDLRGRDAGDMWRMLTSTGKDLQVVA' A
#
# COMPACT_ATOMS: atom_id res chain seq x y z
N MET A 1 -4.51 -9.77 -14.04
CA MET A 1 -5.48 -8.72 -13.65
C MET A 1 -5.15 -7.49 -14.46
N GLU A 2 -6.14 -6.81 -15.02
CA GLU A 2 -5.90 -5.57 -15.75
C GLU A 2 -5.36 -4.49 -14.80
N PRO A 3 -4.43 -3.61 -15.23
CA PRO A 3 -3.79 -2.62 -14.36
C PRO A 3 -4.79 -1.71 -13.61
N SER A 4 -5.88 -1.31 -14.27
CA SER A 4 -6.91 -0.46 -13.68
C SER A 4 -7.66 -1.12 -12.52
N VAL A 5 -7.89 -2.44 -12.60
CA VAL A 5 -8.55 -3.20 -11.53
C VAL A 5 -7.65 -3.28 -10.30
N LEU A 6 -6.34 -3.45 -10.50
CA LEU A 6 -5.36 -3.50 -9.41
C LEU A 6 -5.28 -2.17 -8.67
N VAL A 7 -5.19 -1.07 -9.41
CA VAL A 7 -5.14 0.29 -8.84
C VAL A 7 -6.42 0.62 -8.07
N ASN A 8 -7.59 0.29 -8.63
CA ASN A 8 -8.87 0.50 -7.93
C ASN A 8 -8.96 -0.29 -6.63
N LYS A 9 -8.52 -1.56 -6.63
CA LYS A 9 -8.46 -2.38 -5.42
C LYS A 9 -7.53 -1.76 -4.37
N PHE A 10 -6.36 -1.29 -4.79
CA PHE A 10 -5.39 -0.67 -3.90
C PHE A 10 -5.97 0.57 -3.19
N TYR A 11 -6.57 1.50 -3.93
CA TYR A 11 -7.17 2.70 -3.32
C TYR A 11 -8.42 2.40 -2.50
N ALA A 12 -9.24 1.42 -2.90
CA ALA A 12 -10.37 0.96 -2.10
C ALA A 12 -9.92 0.35 -0.76
N ALA A 13 -8.82 -0.41 -0.75
CA ALA A 13 -8.21 -0.92 0.49
C ALA A 13 -7.64 0.22 1.33
N PHE A 14 -7.03 1.22 0.70
CA PHE A 14 -6.45 2.37 1.41
C PHE A 14 -7.53 3.20 2.12
N ALA A 15 -8.66 3.45 1.47
CA ALA A 15 -9.81 4.14 2.08
C ALA A 15 -10.38 3.39 3.29
N GLN A 16 -10.29 2.06 3.30
CA GLN A 16 -10.74 1.19 4.39
C GLN A 16 -9.66 0.92 5.44
N ARG A 17 -8.45 1.45 5.26
CA ARG A 17 -7.27 1.16 6.10
C ARG A 17 -6.95 -0.34 6.15
N ASP A 18 -7.14 -1.04 5.05
CA ASP A 18 -6.81 -2.46 4.90
C ASP A 18 -5.39 -2.63 4.33
N GLY A 19 -4.40 -2.61 5.23
CA GLY A 19 -2.99 -2.76 4.87
C GLY A 19 -2.64 -4.12 4.26
N GLU A 20 -3.37 -5.19 4.57
CA GLU A 20 -3.11 -6.51 3.98
C GLU A 20 -3.54 -6.54 2.51
N SER A 21 -4.73 -6.01 2.20
CA SER A 21 -5.19 -5.90 0.81
C SER A 21 -4.30 -4.96 -0.02
N MET A 22 -3.75 -3.90 0.58
CA MET A 22 -2.76 -3.03 -0.06
C MET A 22 -1.46 -3.79 -0.36
N ALA A 23 -0.90 -4.49 0.64
CA ALA A 23 0.31 -5.28 0.49
C ALA A 23 0.18 -6.38 -0.59
N ALA A 24 -0.99 -7.01 -0.69
CA ALA A 24 -1.26 -8.02 -1.70
C ALA A 24 -1.28 -7.48 -3.15
N CYS A 25 -1.29 -6.16 -3.35
CA CYS A 25 -1.21 -5.55 -4.69
C CYS A 25 0.24 -5.41 -5.19
N TYR A 26 1.25 -5.66 -4.36
CA TYR A 26 2.66 -5.54 -4.71
C TYR A 26 3.21 -6.88 -5.23
N HIS A 27 4.18 -6.79 -6.16
CA HIS A 27 4.95 -7.94 -6.61
C HIS A 27 5.96 -8.38 -5.51
N PRO A 28 6.26 -9.68 -5.35
CA PRO A 28 7.24 -10.16 -4.37
C PRO A 28 8.64 -9.54 -4.50
N ASP A 29 9.03 -9.16 -5.72
CA ASP A 29 10.32 -8.51 -6.03
C ASP A 29 10.20 -7.00 -6.25
N VAL A 30 9.17 -6.36 -5.70
CA VAL A 30 8.99 -4.92 -5.84
C VAL A 30 10.18 -4.14 -5.26
N HIS A 31 10.55 -3.06 -5.94
CA HIS A 31 11.40 -2.02 -5.39
C HIS A 31 10.59 -0.73 -5.37
N PHE A 32 10.38 -0.19 -4.17
CA PHE A 32 9.61 1.01 -3.92
C PHE A 32 10.48 2.01 -3.16
N SER A 33 10.38 3.28 -3.51
CA SER A 33 11.08 4.34 -2.80
C SER A 33 10.25 5.62 -2.83
N ASP A 34 10.20 6.29 -1.69
CA ASP A 34 9.69 7.65 -1.56
C ASP A 34 10.61 8.49 -0.64
N PRO A 35 10.37 9.79 -0.45
CA PRO A 35 11.22 10.65 0.39
C PRO A 35 11.27 10.28 1.89
N VAL A 36 10.26 9.59 2.40
CA VAL A 36 10.13 9.16 3.80
C VAL A 36 10.63 7.72 3.97
N PHE A 37 10.31 6.85 3.02
CA PHE A 37 10.71 5.45 2.99
C PHE A 37 11.61 5.18 1.77
N PRO A 38 12.91 5.46 1.88
CA PRO A 38 13.85 5.12 0.81
C PRO A 38 14.07 3.61 0.73
N ASP A 39 14.18 3.09 -0.50
CA ASP A 39 14.78 1.77 -0.79
C ASP A 39 14.06 0.53 -0.21
N LEU A 40 12.72 0.53 -0.17
CA LEU A 40 11.92 -0.62 0.26
C LEU A 40 11.92 -1.74 -0.79
N ARG A 41 12.19 -2.97 -0.36
CA ARG A 41 12.24 -4.14 -1.24
C ARG A 41 11.31 -5.26 -0.80
N GLY A 42 10.68 -5.91 -1.77
CA GLY A 42 9.83 -7.07 -1.57
C GLY A 42 8.77 -6.86 -0.49
N ARG A 43 8.86 -7.63 0.60
CA ARG A 43 7.91 -7.57 1.71
C ARG A 43 7.90 -6.22 2.43
N ASP A 44 9.01 -5.48 2.45
CA ASP A 44 9.12 -4.23 3.20
C ASP A 44 8.13 -3.17 2.67
N ALA A 45 7.86 -3.17 1.36
CA ALA A 45 6.85 -2.30 0.76
C ALA A 45 5.44 -2.62 1.29
N GLY A 46 5.13 -3.90 1.49
CA GLY A 46 3.86 -4.32 2.10
C GLY A 46 3.77 -4.01 3.59
N ASP A 47 4.87 -4.16 4.33
CA ASP A 47 4.92 -3.89 5.77
C ASP A 47 4.75 -2.40 6.08
N MET A 48 5.27 -1.52 5.21
CA MET A 48 4.98 -0.09 5.25
C MET A 48 3.47 0.19 5.24
N TRP A 49 2.71 -0.44 4.34
CA TRP A 49 1.25 -0.22 4.26
C TRP A 49 0.50 -0.75 5.47
N ARG A 50 0.90 -1.90 6.02
CA ARG A 50 0.37 -2.42 7.29
C ARG A 50 0.61 -1.44 8.45
N MET A 51 1.80 -0.87 8.51
CA MET A 51 2.16 0.12 9.52
C MET A 51 1.35 1.42 9.36
N LEU A 52 1.27 1.98 8.15
CA LEU A 52 0.56 3.24 7.90
C LEU A 52 -0.96 3.12 8.19
N THR A 53 -1.57 2.02 7.78
CA THR A 53 -3.00 1.79 7.99
C THR A 53 -3.37 1.48 9.44
N SER A 54 -2.47 0.85 10.20
CA SER A 54 -2.66 0.59 11.64
C SER A 54 -2.43 1.81 12.53
N THR A 55 -1.57 2.74 12.11
CA THR A 55 -1.18 3.92 12.91
C THR A 55 -1.91 5.21 12.50
N GLY A 56 -2.45 5.28 11.29
CA GLY A 56 -3.14 6.44 10.73
C GLY A 56 -4.53 6.67 11.32
N LYS A 57 -4.62 7.22 12.55
CA LYS A 57 -5.90 7.55 13.20
C LYS A 57 -6.74 8.52 12.36
N ASP A 58 -6.09 9.48 11.70
CA ASP A 58 -6.71 10.53 10.88
C ASP A 58 -6.44 10.38 9.38
N LEU A 59 -5.97 9.21 8.95
CA LEU A 59 -5.73 8.95 7.53
C LEU A 59 -7.06 9.00 6.76
N GLN A 60 -7.16 9.95 5.83
CA GLN A 60 -8.25 10.10 4.88
C GLN A 60 -7.71 10.15 3.46
N VAL A 61 -8.28 9.32 2.59
CA VAL A 61 -7.98 9.32 1.15
C VAL A 61 -9.23 9.85 0.47
N VAL A 62 -9.16 11.08 -0.01
CA VAL A 62 -10.23 11.69 -0.81
C VAL A 62 -9.94 11.47 -2.29
N ALA A 63 -10.97 11.08 -3.04
CA ALA A 63 -10.91 10.81 -4.48
C ALA A 63 -10.80 12.11 -5.29
#